data_AF-A0A0N4T7R0-F1
#
_entry.id   AF-A0A0N4T7R0-F1
#
_cell.length_a   1.000
_cell.length_b   1.000
_cell.length_c   1.000
_cell.angle_alpha   90.00
_cell.angle_beta   90.00
_cell.angle_gamma   90.00
#
_symmetry.space_group_name_H-M   'P 1'
#
loop_
_entity.id
_entity.type
_entity.pdbx_description
1 polymer ?
#
loop_
_entity_poly.entity_id
_entity_poly.type
_entity_poly.pdbx_seq_one_letter_code
_entity_poly.pdbx_strand_id
1 'polypeptide(L)'
;MLTEFFTDYVTEAAEEEKRKIKESEKLERELALLKEKYATREEIELELRTTLDGSGDNSDEILEDANEMELNDSGEKELKIKQKKRKTRKARYLERMERKRKEIESITGFQKEQMHLIYSTRKLNKEISKEIQKREELAKKRKVHKLIKKFAGTQRLGRGKFEPCEKSVLLTEELPGSLRELKPQGNVLAERLKSLQKRNMLPIPGEKRQRRKLKNRLRIKEREDRKHQEVKLGTRLI
;
A
#
# COMPACT_ATOMS: atom_id res chain seq x y z
N MET A 1 -28.58 -13.11 35.55
CA MET A 1 -28.32 -11.68 35.31
C MET A 1 -26.91 -11.25 35.72
N LEU A 2 -26.55 -11.13 37.00
CA LEU A 2 -25.20 -10.65 37.38
C LEU A 2 -24.04 -11.56 36.91
N THR A 3 -24.24 -12.88 36.94
CA THR A 3 -23.28 -13.86 36.43
C THR A 3 -23.13 -13.78 34.91
N GLU A 4 -24.22 -13.55 34.19
CA GLU A 4 -24.25 -13.42 32.72
C GLU A 4 -23.48 -12.16 32.27
N PHE A 5 -23.68 -11.02 32.94
CA PHE A 5 -22.91 -9.80 32.63
C PHE A 5 -21.40 -9.98 32.86
N PHE A 6 -21.02 -10.72 33.90
CA PHE A 6 -19.61 -11.01 34.16
C PHE A 6 -19.03 -11.94 33.10
N THR A 7 -19.74 -13.00 32.71
CA THR A 7 -19.28 -13.89 31.64
C THR A 7 -19.13 -13.14 30.33
N ASP A 8 -20.10 -12.29 29.97
CA ASP A 8 -20.05 -11.48 28.75
C ASP A 8 -18.83 -10.55 28.75
N TYR A 9 -18.59 -9.86 29.86
CA TYR A 9 -17.42 -8.98 30.01
C TYR A 9 -16.08 -9.73 29.87
N VAL A 10 -15.96 -10.89 30.51
CA VAL A 10 -14.76 -11.75 30.41
C VAL A 10 -14.58 -12.26 28.98
N THR A 11 -15.67 -12.67 28.31
CA THR A 11 -15.61 -13.12 26.92
C THR A 11 -15.13 -12.02 25.98
N GLU A 12 -15.62 -10.79 26.13
CA GLU A 12 -15.20 -9.65 25.31
C GLU A 12 -13.70 -9.35 25.49
N ALA A 13 -13.21 -9.38 26.73
CA ALA A 13 -11.79 -9.20 27.01
C ALA A 13 -10.93 -10.35 26.45
N ALA A 14 -11.40 -11.60 26.58
CA ALA A 14 -10.72 -12.77 26.02
C ALA A 14 -10.67 -12.73 24.48
N GLU A 15 -11.69 -12.19 23.82
CA GLU A 15 -11.68 -11.99 22.36
C GLU A 15 -10.64 -10.95 21.93
N GLU A 16 -10.49 -9.85 22.67
CA GLU A 16 -9.46 -8.84 22.41
C GLU A 16 -8.05 -9.43 22.53
N GLU A 17 -7.79 -10.22 23.59
CA GLU A 17 -6.49 -10.89 23.77
C GLU A 17 -6.21 -11.94 22.69
N LYS A 18 -7.21 -12.75 22.30
CA LYS A 18 -7.09 -13.68 21.18
C LYS A 18 -6.71 -12.97 19.86
N ARG A 19 -7.20 -11.74 19.64
CA ARG A 19 -6.81 -10.96 18.45
C ARG A 19 -5.35 -10.52 18.53
N LYS A 20 -4.89 -10.02 19.68
CA LYS A 20 -3.48 -9.64 19.89
C LYS A 20 -2.53 -10.83 19.70
N ILE A 21 -2.87 -12.00 20.26
CA ILE A 21 -2.08 -13.23 20.11
C ILE A 21 -1.99 -13.66 18.63
N LYS A 22 -3.10 -13.62 17.90
CA LYS A 22 -3.08 -13.93 16.46
C LYS A 22 -2.22 -12.95 15.66
N GLU A 23 -2.27 -11.67 16.01
CA GLU A 23 -1.42 -10.64 15.38
C GLU A 23 0.06 -10.86 15.70
N SER A 24 0.41 -11.20 16.95
CA SER A 24 1.80 -11.50 17.34
C SER A 24 2.31 -12.76 16.66
N GLU A 25 1.54 -13.85 16.64
CA GLU A 25 1.91 -15.09 15.95
C GLU A 25 2.11 -14.87 14.44
N LYS A 26 1.24 -14.05 13.82
CA LYS A 26 1.38 -13.71 12.40
C LYS A 26 2.69 -12.97 12.14
N LEU A 27 3.02 -11.98 12.98
CA LEU A 27 4.29 -11.25 12.89
C LEU A 27 5.48 -12.17 13.12
N GLU A 28 5.40 -13.10 14.07
CA GLU A 28 6.46 -14.08 14.33
C GLU A 28 6.70 -14.99 13.12
N ARG A 29 5.63 -15.47 12.47
CA ARG A 29 5.73 -16.27 11.23
C ARG A 29 6.35 -15.46 10.09
N GLU A 30 5.91 -14.21 9.89
CA GLU A 30 6.48 -13.32 8.88
C GLU A 30 7.96 -13.03 9.14
N LEU A 31 8.33 -12.77 10.40
CA LEU A 31 9.71 -12.56 10.82
C LEU A 31 10.56 -13.84 10.70
N ALA A 32 10.00 -15.02 10.96
CA ALA A 32 10.68 -16.30 10.79
C ALA A 32 11.03 -16.55 9.31
N LEU A 33 10.08 -16.31 8.40
CA LEU A 33 10.33 -16.40 6.96
C LEU A 33 11.38 -15.40 6.46
N LEU A 34 11.51 -14.25 7.12
CA LEU A 34 12.55 -13.27 6.80
C LEU A 34 13.92 -13.72 7.31
N LYS A 35 14.02 -14.38 8.47
CA LYS A 35 15.30 -14.91 8.99
C LYS A 35 15.97 -15.88 8.02
N GLU A 36 15.21 -16.69 7.29
CA GLU A 36 15.75 -17.62 6.29
C GLU A 36 16.16 -16.94 4.98
N LYS A 37 15.69 -15.72 4.71
CA LYS A 37 15.87 -15.02 3.42
C LYS A 37 16.87 -13.85 3.47
N TYR A 38 17.26 -13.38 4.65
CA TYR A 38 18.24 -12.32 4.76
C TYR A 38 19.65 -12.90 4.71
N ALA A 39 20.35 -12.67 3.60
CA ALA A 39 21.80 -12.77 3.59
C ALA A 39 22.35 -11.77 4.63
N THR A 40 23.14 -12.28 5.57
CA THR A 40 23.88 -11.43 6.49
C THR A 40 24.78 -10.49 5.70
N ARG A 41 25.13 -9.32 6.26
CA ARG A 41 26.03 -8.37 5.57
C ARG A 41 27.33 -9.05 5.14
N GLU A 42 27.80 -9.98 5.95
CA GLU A 42 29.00 -10.79 5.68
C GLU A 42 28.82 -11.71 4.47
N GLU A 43 27.67 -12.39 4.34
CA GLU A 43 27.34 -13.22 3.17
C GLU A 43 27.23 -12.39 1.88
N ILE A 44 26.61 -11.20 1.94
CA ILE A 44 26.52 -10.28 0.79
C ILE A 44 27.92 -9.79 0.37
N GLU A 45 28.78 -9.48 1.35
CA GLU A 45 30.17 -9.08 1.08
C GLU A 45 30.99 -10.23 0.49
N LEU A 46 30.74 -11.48 0.89
CA LEU A 46 31.38 -12.65 0.32
C LEU A 46 30.94 -12.91 -1.13
N GLU A 47 29.64 -12.81 -1.44
CA GLU A 47 29.14 -12.93 -2.81
C GLU A 47 29.71 -11.84 -3.74
N LEU A 48 29.86 -10.61 -3.23
CA LEU A 48 30.48 -9.51 -3.98
C LEU A 48 31.97 -9.76 -4.24
N ARG A 49 32.69 -10.38 -3.30
CA ARG A 49 34.10 -10.75 -3.49
C ARG A 49 34.25 -11.90 -4.48
N THR A 50 33.42 -12.94 -4.37
CA THR A 50 33.50 -14.09 -5.29
C THR A 50 33.13 -13.71 -6.72
N THR A 51 32.18 -12.77 -6.90
CA THR A 51 31.85 -12.23 -8.23
C THR A 51 32.93 -11.29 -8.80
N LEU A 52 33.70 -10.60 -7.95
CA LEU A 52 34.86 -9.82 -8.39
C LEU A 52 36.08 -10.70 -8.73
N ASP A 53 36.32 -11.77 -7.98
CA ASP A 53 37.44 -12.69 -8.19
C ASP A 53 37.20 -13.70 -9.33
N GLY A 54 35.95 -13.84 -9.79
CA GLY A 54 35.56 -14.68 -10.93
C GLY A 54 35.74 -14.06 -12.32
N SER A 55 36.29 -12.85 -12.42
CA SER A 55 36.65 -12.21 -13.70
C SER A 55 38.06 -12.63 -14.15
N GLY A 56 38.30 -13.93 -14.22
CA GLY A 56 39.49 -14.54 -14.84
C GLY A 56 39.05 -15.39 -16.02
N ASP A 57 39.34 -14.90 -17.23
CA ASP A 57 39.39 -15.60 -18.51
C ASP A 57 38.39 -16.73 -18.77
N ASN A 58 37.30 -16.40 -19.47
CA ASN A 58 36.75 -17.25 -20.53
C ASN A 58 36.21 -16.33 -21.63
N SER A 59 37.13 -15.87 -22.47
CA SER A 59 36.85 -15.50 -23.83
C SER A 59 36.49 -16.78 -24.59
N ASP A 60 35.20 -17.04 -24.79
CA ASP A 60 34.75 -17.97 -25.81
C ASP A 60 33.43 -17.46 -26.43
N GLU A 61 33.60 -17.11 -27.70
CA GLU A 61 32.65 -17.12 -28.81
C GLU A 61 31.23 -17.63 -28.50
N ILE A 62 30.27 -16.71 -28.58
CA ILE A 62 28.91 -17.05 -29.03
C ILE A 62 28.69 -16.27 -30.32
N LEU A 63 29.27 -16.81 -31.39
CA LEU A 63 28.72 -16.70 -32.73
C LEU A 63 27.58 -17.71 -32.87
N GLU A 64 26.70 -17.42 -33.82
CA GLU A 64 25.65 -18.29 -34.35
C GLU A 64 24.34 -18.36 -33.55
N ASP A 65 23.35 -17.65 -34.10
CA ASP A 65 22.13 -18.24 -34.69
C ASP A 65 20.89 -17.42 -34.35
N ALA A 66 20.85 -16.20 -34.88
CA ALA A 66 19.58 -15.62 -35.29
C ALA A 66 19.22 -16.21 -36.66
N ASN A 67 18.83 -17.48 -36.64
CA ASN A 67 18.14 -18.16 -37.73
C ASN A 67 16.98 -17.29 -38.19
N GLU A 68 17.16 -16.72 -39.38
CA GLU A 68 16.20 -16.76 -40.48
C GLU A 68 14.74 -16.94 -40.04
N MET A 69 14.13 -15.87 -39.52
CA MET A 69 12.71 -15.70 -39.75
C MET A 69 12.56 -15.18 -41.18
N GLU A 70 12.25 -16.14 -42.04
CA GLU A 70 11.63 -16.00 -43.35
C GLU A 70 10.63 -14.84 -43.38
N LEU A 71 11.13 -13.62 -43.58
CA LEU A 71 10.35 -12.53 -44.11
C LEU A 71 10.22 -12.81 -45.59
N ASN A 72 9.25 -13.67 -45.87
CA ASN A 72 8.66 -13.99 -47.14
C ASN A 72 9.12 -13.03 -48.23
N ASP A 73 10.07 -13.54 -49.02
CA ASP A 73 10.15 -13.36 -50.46
C ASP A 73 9.14 -12.32 -50.95
N SER A 74 9.56 -11.06 -50.97
CA SER A 74 9.00 -10.07 -51.90
C SER A 74 9.43 -10.49 -53.30
N GLY A 75 9.06 -11.72 -53.68
CA GLY A 75 8.89 -12.12 -55.03
C GLY A 75 7.95 -11.08 -55.59
N GLU A 76 8.50 -10.24 -56.47
CA GLU A 76 7.79 -9.66 -57.57
C GLU A 76 7.09 -10.82 -58.30
N LYS A 77 5.99 -11.32 -57.72
CA LYS A 77 4.93 -11.94 -58.48
C LYS A 77 4.46 -10.78 -59.31
N GLU A 78 5.06 -10.64 -60.49
CA GLU A 78 4.46 -9.97 -61.62
C GLU A 78 2.98 -10.26 -61.50
N LEU A 79 2.21 -9.25 -61.12
CA LEU A 79 0.77 -9.35 -61.08
C LEU A 79 0.45 -9.57 -62.54
N LYS A 80 0.36 -10.84 -62.98
CA LYS A 80 -0.05 -11.19 -64.33
C LYS A 80 -1.36 -10.46 -64.48
N ILE A 81 -1.33 -9.35 -65.21
CA ILE A 81 -2.47 -8.51 -65.48
C ILE A 81 -3.33 -9.43 -66.33
N LYS A 82 -4.19 -10.21 -65.67
CA LYS A 82 -5.22 -10.98 -66.33
C LYS A 82 -5.99 -9.93 -67.11
N GLN A 83 -5.77 -9.88 -68.42
CA GLN A 83 -6.48 -8.97 -69.29
C GLN A 83 -7.96 -9.20 -69.00
N LYS A 84 -8.59 -8.18 -68.39
CA LYS A 84 -10.00 -8.27 -68.01
C LYS A 84 -10.75 -8.50 -69.32
N LYS A 85 -11.26 -9.72 -69.51
CA LYS A 85 -12.17 -10.03 -70.63
C LYS A 85 -13.20 -8.89 -70.69
N ARG A 86 -13.34 -8.25 -71.86
CA ARG A 86 -14.27 -7.14 -72.06
C ARG A 86 -15.66 -7.60 -71.61
N LYS A 87 -16.11 -7.10 -70.45
CA LYS A 87 -17.43 -7.44 -69.90
C LYS A 87 -18.49 -7.06 -70.93
N THR A 88 -19.45 -7.95 -71.16
CA THR A 88 -20.59 -7.68 -72.02
C THR A 88 -21.38 -6.47 -71.50
N ARG A 89 -22.06 -5.73 -72.38
CA ARG A 89 -22.86 -4.54 -72.02
C ARG A 89 -23.88 -4.85 -70.89
N LYS A 90 -24.45 -6.06 -70.89
CA LYS A 90 -25.35 -6.57 -69.83
C LYS A 90 -24.65 -6.72 -68.46
N ALA A 91 -23.44 -7.27 -68.42
CA ALA A 91 -22.67 -7.40 -67.18
C ALA A 91 -22.26 -6.04 -66.58
N ARG A 92 -21.96 -5.04 -67.42
CA ARG A 92 -21.65 -3.67 -66.98
C ARG A 92 -22.87 -2.94 -66.41
N TYR A 93 -24.06 -3.21 -66.96
CA TYR A 93 -25.33 -2.69 -66.46
C TYR A 93 -25.69 -3.30 -65.10
N LEU A 94 -25.59 -4.63 -64.96
CA LEU A 94 -25.83 -5.33 -63.69
C LEU A 94 -24.88 -4.84 -62.59
N GLU A 95 -23.59 -4.71 -62.87
CA GLU A 95 -22.60 -4.19 -61.91
C GLU A 95 -22.89 -2.75 -61.48
N ARG A 96 -23.36 -1.89 -62.39
CA ARG A 96 -23.78 -0.52 -62.05
C ARG A 96 -25.02 -0.51 -61.17
N MET A 97 -25.98 -1.40 -61.42
CA MET A 97 -27.18 -1.55 -60.59
C MET A 97 -26.85 -2.10 -59.21
N GLU A 98 -25.93 -3.06 -59.10
CA GLU A 98 -25.44 -3.56 -57.82
C GLU A 98 -24.69 -2.50 -57.02
N ARG A 99 -23.84 -1.69 -57.65
CA ARG A 99 -23.15 -0.57 -56.97
C ARG A 99 -24.15 0.44 -56.41
N LYS A 100 -25.15 0.83 -57.21
CA LYS A 100 -26.21 1.72 -56.75
C LYS A 100 -27.00 1.12 -55.58
N ARG A 101 -27.31 -0.18 -55.62
CA ARG A 101 -27.97 -0.87 -54.49
C ARG A 101 -27.10 -0.84 -53.23
N LYS A 102 -25.80 -1.12 -53.34
CA LYS A 102 -24.86 -1.07 -52.22
C LYS A 102 -24.70 0.34 -51.64
N GLU A 103 -24.69 1.37 -52.48
CA GLU A 103 -24.67 2.78 -52.04
C GLU A 103 -25.94 3.16 -51.29
N ILE A 104 -27.11 2.73 -51.77
CA ILE A 104 -28.38 2.98 -51.07
C ILE A 104 -28.41 2.21 -49.74
N GLU A 105 -27.92 0.97 -49.72
CA GLU A 105 -27.85 0.14 -48.52
C GLU A 105 -26.87 0.71 -47.49
N SER A 106 -25.72 1.25 -47.91
CA SER A 106 -24.78 1.89 -47.00
C SER A 106 -25.32 3.20 -46.43
N ILE A 107 -25.99 4.03 -47.25
CA ILE A 107 -26.62 5.28 -46.78
C ILE A 107 -27.75 4.98 -45.79
N THR A 108 -28.61 4.01 -46.10
CA THR A 108 -29.72 3.63 -45.21
C THR A 108 -29.23 2.93 -43.94
N GLY A 109 -28.17 2.12 -44.03
CA GLY A 109 -27.47 1.56 -42.88
C GLY A 109 -26.95 2.66 -41.95
N PHE A 110 -26.22 3.63 -42.51
CA PHE A 110 -25.71 4.78 -41.76
C PHE A 110 -26.83 5.58 -41.09
N GLN A 111 -27.92 5.87 -41.81
CA GLN A 111 -29.08 6.57 -41.22
C GLN A 111 -29.71 5.79 -40.05
N LYS A 112 -29.82 4.46 -40.15
CA LYS A 112 -30.33 3.62 -39.06
C LYS A 112 -29.42 3.66 -37.83
N GLU A 113 -28.10 3.64 -38.01
CA GLU A 113 -27.13 3.78 -36.92
C GLU A 113 -27.25 5.12 -36.21
N GLN A 114 -27.37 6.21 -36.97
CA GLN A 114 -27.56 7.55 -36.41
C GLN A 114 -28.87 7.64 -35.61
N MET A 115 -29.96 7.09 -36.14
CA MET A 115 -31.24 7.03 -35.41
C MET A 115 -31.11 6.20 -34.13
N HIS A 116 -30.45 5.05 -34.18
CA HIS A 116 -30.19 4.23 -33.00
C HIS A 116 -29.38 4.97 -31.94
N LEU A 117 -28.36 5.75 -32.34
CA LEU A 117 -27.61 6.63 -31.43
C LEU A 117 -28.51 7.67 -30.77
N ILE A 118 -29.39 8.33 -31.55
CA ILE A 118 -30.33 9.32 -31.03
C ILE A 118 -31.27 8.67 -30.00
N TYR A 119 -31.80 7.48 -30.27
CA TYR A 119 -32.66 6.77 -29.32
C TYR A 119 -31.91 6.31 -28.06
N SER A 120 -30.64 5.90 -28.19
CA SER A 120 -29.83 5.47 -27.05
C SER A 120 -29.45 6.64 -26.13
N THR A 121 -29.35 7.88 -26.65
CA THR A 121 -29.02 9.07 -25.84
C THR A 121 -29.97 9.26 -24.65
N ARG A 122 -31.27 8.98 -24.80
CA ARG A 122 -32.26 9.10 -23.71
C ARG A 122 -31.97 8.11 -22.58
N LYS A 123 -31.56 6.89 -22.91
CA LYS A 123 -31.17 5.87 -21.94
C LYS A 123 -29.89 6.28 -21.22
N LEU A 124 -28.88 6.74 -21.96
CA LEU A 124 -27.62 7.23 -21.41
C LEU A 124 -27.85 8.42 -20.47
N ASN A 125 -28.67 9.41 -20.86
CA ASN A 125 -29.00 10.54 -20.01
C ASN A 125 -29.69 10.11 -18.71
N LYS A 126 -30.58 9.11 -18.78
CA LYS A 126 -31.23 8.53 -17.59
C LYS A 126 -30.21 7.83 -16.69
N GLU A 127 -29.27 7.10 -17.25
CA GLU A 127 -28.18 6.44 -16.50
C GLU A 127 -27.27 7.47 -15.83
N ILE A 128 -26.81 8.48 -16.58
CA ILE A 128 -26.00 9.59 -16.07
C ILE A 128 -26.72 10.30 -14.92
N SER A 129 -28.01 10.62 -15.08
CA SER A 129 -28.78 11.29 -14.02
C SER A 129 -28.86 10.45 -12.74
N LYS A 130 -29.05 9.13 -12.85
CA LYS A 130 -29.07 8.21 -11.70
C LYS A 130 -27.69 8.13 -11.04
N GLU A 131 -26.61 8.09 -11.81
CA GLU A 131 -25.26 8.08 -11.27
C GLU A 131 -24.93 9.38 -10.52
N ILE A 132 -25.30 10.53 -11.08
CA ILE A 132 -25.15 11.83 -10.41
C ILE A 132 -25.89 11.82 -9.07
N GLN A 133 -27.16 11.39 -9.05
CA GLN A 133 -27.95 11.30 -7.82
C GLN A 133 -27.28 10.39 -6.77
N LYS A 134 -26.87 9.17 -7.16
CA LYS A 134 -26.15 8.25 -6.26
C LYS A 134 -24.86 8.88 -5.72
N ARG A 135 -24.10 9.56 -6.57
CA ARG A 135 -22.85 10.23 -6.18
C ARG A 135 -23.11 11.37 -5.20
N GLU A 136 -24.16 12.14 -5.41
CA GLU A 136 -24.58 13.20 -4.49
C GLU A 136 -25.01 12.65 -3.13
N GLU A 137 -25.80 11.58 -3.09
CA GLU A 137 -26.18 10.91 -1.85
C GLU A 137 -24.97 10.39 -1.08
N LEU A 138 -24.04 9.73 -1.76
CA LEU A 138 -22.79 9.27 -1.16
C LEU A 138 -21.95 10.45 -0.67
N ALA A 139 -21.89 11.56 -1.42
CA ALA A 139 -21.20 12.77 -1.00
C ALA A 139 -21.83 13.38 0.26
N LYS A 140 -23.17 13.43 0.35
CA LYS A 140 -23.90 13.87 1.54
C LYS A 140 -23.58 12.97 2.75
N LYS A 141 -23.67 11.64 2.58
CA LYS A 141 -23.30 10.67 3.62
C LYS A 141 -21.85 10.84 4.09
N ARG A 142 -20.90 11.03 3.16
CA ARG A 142 -19.48 11.30 3.49
C ARG A 142 -19.31 12.59 4.29
N LYS A 143 -20.02 13.67 3.93
CA LYS A 143 -20.00 14.94 4.68
C LYS A 143 -20.51 14.76 6.10
N VAL A 144 -21.66 14.09 6.28
CA VAL A 144 -22.24 13.79 7.59
C VAL A 144 -21.28 12.94 8.43
N HIS A 145 -20.74 11.86 7.86
CA HIS A 145 -19.79 11.00 8.58
C HIS A 145 -18.50 11.75 8.96
N LYS A 146 -18.01 12.65 8.11
CA LYS A 146 -16.87 13.52 8.42
C LYS A 146 -17.17 14.48 9.56
N LEU A 147 -18.39 15.04 9.63
CA LEU A 147 -18.82 15.89 10.75
C LEU A 147 -18.91 15.08 12.04
N ILE A 148 -19.58 13.93 12.03
CA ILE A 148 -19.68 13.04 13.20
C ILE A 148 -18.28 12.64 13.69
N LYS A 149 -17.39 12.24 12.78
CA LYS A 149 -16.02 11.85 13.14
C LYS A 149 -15.21 13.01 13.74
N LYS A 150 -15.45 14.25 13.28
CA LYS A 150 -14.79 15.45 13.84
C LYS A 150 -15.30 15.79 15.25
N PHE A 151 -16.61 15.72 15.46
CA PHE A 151 -17.22 16.16 16.73
C PHE A 151 -17.26 15.06 17.80
N ALA A 152 -17.67 13.85 17.43
CA ALA A 152 -17.84 12.73 18.36
C ALA A 152 -16.65 11.75 18.38
N GLY A 153 -15.80 11.77 17.34
CA GLY A 153 -14.67 10.85 17.22
C GLY A 153 -13.42 11.31 17.98
N THR A 154 -12.56 10.33 18.28
CA THR A 154 -11.19 10.60 18.74
C THR A 154 -10.39 11.20 17.58
N GLN A 155 -9.84 12.39 17.78
CA GLN A 155 -8.98 13.07 16.82
C GLN A 155 -7.53 12.70 17.08
N ARG A 156 -6.73 12.67 16.00
CA ARG A 156 -5.30 12.40 16.13
C ARG A 156 -4.56 13.67 16.52
N LEU A 157 -4.45 13.89 17.83
CA LEU A 157 -3.60 14.93 18.38
C LEU A 157 -2.18 14.40 18.55
N GLY A 158 -1.23 14.94 17.80
CA GLY A 158 0.17 14.52 17.84
C GLY A 158 0.52 13.43 16.82
N ARG A 159 1.55 12.63 17.15
CA ARG A 159 2.15 11.64 16.22
C ARG A 159 1.57 10.24 16.41
N GLY A 160 1.15 9.89 17.62
CA GLY A 160 0.62 8.57 17.95
C GLY A 160 -0.81 8.35 17.46
N LYS A 161 -1.23 7.08 17.41
CA LYS A 161 -2.64 6.68 17.26
C LYS A 161 -3.24 6.46 18.65
N PHE A 162 -4.54 6.69 18.81
CA PHE A 162 -5.22 6.40 20.06
C PHE A 162 -5.44 4.90 20.22
N GLU A 163 -4.97 4.38 21.34
CA GLU A 163 -5.20 3.00 21.77
C GLU A 163 -5.98 3.04 23.08
N PRO A 164 -7.11 2.32 23.18
CA PRO A 164 -7.88 2.25 24.41
C PRO A 164 -7.06 1.62 25.55
N CYS A 165 -7.46 1.89 26.79
CA CYS A 165 -6.87 1.20 27.93
C CYS A 165 -7.32 -0.26 27.93
N GLU A 166 -6.41 -1.16 28.31
CA GLU A 166 -6.73 -2.57 28.48
C GLU A 166 -7.73 -2.75 29.62
N LYS A 167 -8.67 -3.68 29.44
CA LYS A 167 -9.69 -4.01 30.44
C LYS A 167 -9.03 -4.80 31.58
N SER A 168 -9.16 -4.32 32.81
CA SER A 168 -8.74 -5.07 33.99
C SER A 168 -9.82 -6.10 34.34
N VAL A 169 -9.48 -7.38 34.23
CA VAL A 169 -10.41 -8.48 34.49
C VAL A 169 -9.88 -9.33 35.63
N LEU A 170 -10.77 -9.74 36.53
CA LEU A 170 -10.51 -10.74 37.54
C LEU A 170 -11.08 -12.08 37.06
N LEU A 171 -10.33 -13.16 37.26
CA LEU A 171 -10.83 -14.51 36.99
C LEU A 171 -11.82 -14.92 38.09
N THR A 172 -12.66 -15.92 37.80
CA THR A 172 -13.61 -16.48 38.77
C THR A 172 -12.93 -17.00 40.04
N GLU A 173 -11.70 -17.52 39.90
CA GLU A 173 -10.89 -18.03 41.00
C GLU A 173 -10.29 -16.92 41.87
N GLU A 174 -10.08 -15.74 41.28
CA GLU A 174 -9.45 -14.59 41.93
C GLU A 174 -10.49 -13.63 42.53
N LEU A 175 -11.77 -13.83 42.25
CA LEU A 175 -12.87 -12.97 42.69
C LEU A 175 -13.17 -13.23 44.17
N PRO A 176 -12.92 -12.27 45.08
CA PRO A 176 -13.18 -12.47 46.50
C PRO A 176 -14.66 -12.34 46.83
N GLY A 177 -15.11 -13.03 47.89
CA GLY A 177 -16.48 -12.94 48.39
C GLY A 177 -16.79 -11.64 49.15
N SER A 178 -15.78 -10.84 49.48
CA SER A 178 -15.89 -9.60 50.25
C SER A 178 -15.11 -8.45 49.60
N LEU A 179 -15.69 -7.24 49.64
CA LEU A 179 -15.03 -6.02 49.13
C LEU A 179 -13.76 -5.65 49.91
N ARG A 180 -13.62 -6.09 51.18
CA ARG A 180 -12.43 -5.80 51.99
C ARG A 180 -11.19 -6.58 51.51
N GLU A 181 -11.41 -7.71 50.86
CA GLU A 181 -10.35 -8.58 50.33
C GLU A 181 -10.01 -8.25 48.87
N LEU A 182 -10.81 -7.38 48.24
CA LEU A 182 -10.63 -6.99 46.85
C LEU A 182 -9.38 -6.13 46.68
N LYS A 183 -8.41 -6.66 45.93
CA LYS A 183 -7.25 -5.89 45.50
C LYS A 183 -7.68 -4.84 44.48
N PRO A 184 -7.18 -3.59 44.59
CA PRO A 184 -7.49 -2.56 43.61
C PRO A 184 -6.97 -3.00 42.23
N GLN A 185 -7.83 -2.87 41.23
CA GLN A 185 -7.55 -3.28 39.85
C GLN A 185 -7.23 -2.07 38.97
N GLY A 186 -6.34 -2.30 38.00
CA GLY A 186 -5.97 -1.28 37.02
C GLY A 186 -5.19 -0.10 37.60
N ASN A 187 -4.95 0.90 36.75
CA ASN A 187 -4.28 2.13 37.15
C ASN A 187 -5.14 3.33 36.77
N VAL A 188 -5.73 3.97 37.79
CA VAL A 188 -6.60 5.14 37.62
C VAL A 188 -5.90 6.26 36.84
N LEU A 189 -4.60 6.48 37.05
CA LEU A 189 -3.87 7.52 36.31
C LEU A 189 -3.77 7.20 34.82
N ALA A 190 -3.55 5.93 34.47
CA ALA A 190 -3.49 5.50 33.08
C ALA A 190 -4.86 5.64 32.39
N GLU A 191 -5.94 5.25 33.07
CA GLU A 191 -7.30 5.39 32.56
C GLU A 191 -7.70 6.85 32.36
N ARG A 192 -7.37 7.72 33.33
CA ARG A 192 -7.63 9.16 33.24
C ARG A 192 -6.82 9.80 32.11
N LEU A 193 -5.56 9.41 31.94
CA LEU A 193 -4.74 9.84 30.81
C LEU A 193 -5.38 9.45 29.47
N LYS A 194 -5.79 8.19 29.32
CA LYS A 194 -6.47 7.70 28.10
C LYS A 194 -7.82 8.38 27.89
N SER A 195 -8.57 8.68 28.94
CA SER A 195 -9.82 9.45 28.87
C SER A 195 -9.60 10.89 28.40
N LEU A 196 -8.55 11.56 28.87
CA LEU A 196 -8.16 12.90 28.39
C LEU A 196 -7.72 12.88 26.92
N GLN A 197 -6.98 11.84 26.50
CA GLN A 197 -6.63 11.64 25.10
C GLN A 197 -7.86 11.35 24.23
N LYS A 198 -8.79 10.50 24.68
CA LYS A 198 -10.06 10.19 23.99
C LYS A 198 -10.92 11.44 23.80
N ARG A 199 -10.91 12.35 24.78
CA ARG A 199 -11.60 13.65 24.72
C ARG A 199 -10.86 14.71 23.93
N ASN A 200 -9.74 14.38 23.28
CA ASN A 200 -8.92 15.32 22.53
C ASN A 200 -8.39 16.48 23.40
N MET A 201 -8.18 16.26 24.71
CA MET A 201 -7.59 17.26 25.61
C MET A 201 -6.07 17.14 25.69
N LEU A 202 -5.54 15.93 25.55
CA LEU A 202 -4.10 15.66 25.58
C LEU A 202 -3.63 15.04 24.25
N PRO A 203 -2.46 15.45 23.74
CA PRO A 203 -1.86 14.81 22.58
C PRO A 203 -1.33 13.41 22.93
N ILE A 204 -1.33 12.54 21.93
CA ILE A 204 -0.81 11.19 22.05
C ILE A 204 0.66 11.22 21.58
N PRO A 205 1.61 10.92 22.49
CA PRO A 205 3.00 10.83 22.09
C PRO A 205 3.13 9.68 21.08
N GLY A 206 3.71 9.96 19.92
CA GLY A 206 4.12 8.89 19.01
C GLY A 206 5.42 8.24 19.49
N GLU A 207 5.94 7.31 18.68
CA GLU A 207 7.28 6.76 18.86
C GLU A 207 8.26 7.88 19.19
N LYS A 208 8.89 7.76 20.37
CA LYS A 208 9.89 8.72 20.81
C LYS A 208 10.97 8.72 19.74
N ARG A 209 11.17 9.86 19.06
CA ARG A 209 12.40 10.03 18.28
C ARG A 209 13.54 9.76 19.25
N GLN A 210 14.38 8.77 18.94
CA GLN A 210 15.61 8.50 19.68
C GLN A 210 16.59 9.67 19.46
N ARG A 211 16.22 10.85 19.94
CA ARG A 211 17.12 11.97 20.10
C ARG A 211 17.95 11.61 21.31
N ARG A 212 19.23 11.32 21.08
CA ARG A 212 20.21 11.17 22.14
C ARG A 212 20.07 12.41 23.03
N LYS A 213 19.62 12.20 24.28
CA LYS A 213 19.34 13.29 25.24
C LYS A 213 20.60 14.12 25.52
N LEU A 214 21.76 13.49 25.35
CA LEU A 214 23.08 14.10 25.40
C LEU A 214 23.64 14.14 23.98
N LYS A 215 24.26 15.27 23.60
CA LYS A 215 25.14 15.27 22.44
C LYS A 215 26.27 14.28 22.75
N ASN A 216 26.43 13.25 21.93
CA ASN A 216 27.46 12.22 22.14
C ASN A 216 28.88 12.78 22.24
N ARG A 217 29.08 13.99 21.73
CA ARG A 217 30.30 14.75 21.90
C ARG A 217 29.91 16.21 22.12
N LEU A 218 30.10 16.73 23.33
CA LEU A 218 30.55 18.11 23.44
C LEU A 218 31.96 18.10 22.81
N ARG A 219 32.31 19.09 21.99
CA ARG A 219 33.71 19.22 21.54
C ARG A 219 34.54 19.47 22.80
N ILE A 220 35.18 18.42 23.33
CA ILE A 220 36.17 18.57 24.39
C ILE A 220 37.29 19.39 23.75
N LYS A 221 37.52 20.60 24.29
CA LYS A 221 38.65 21.42 23.90
C LYS A 221 39.80 21.02 24.82
N GLU A 222 40.63 20.10 24.37
CA GLU A 222 41.90 19.82 25.01
C GLU A 222 42.81 21.04 24.82
N ARG A 223 43.25 21.63 25.93
CA ARG A 223 44.19 22.74 25.95
C ARG A 223 45.31 22.34 26.89
N GLU A 224 46.52 22.21 26.36
CA GLU A 224 47.72 22.14 27.19
C GLU A 224 48.05 23.55 27.70
N ASP A 225 48.32 23.67 28.99
CA ASP A 225 48.82 24.94 29.53
C ASP A 225 50.28 25.13 29.09
N ARG A 226 50.64 26.37 28.74
CA ARG A 226 51.97 26.71 28.19
C ARG A 226 53.12 26.21 29.06
N LYS A 227 52.95 26.24 30.39
CA LYS A 227 53.92 25.76 31.37
C LYS A 227 54.28 24.29 31.15
N HIS A 228 53.33 23.45 30.77
CA HIS A 228 53.56 22.03 30.51
C HIS A 228 54.25 21.80 29.16
N GLN A 229 54.00 22.66 28.18
CA GLN A 229 54.66 22.61 26.87
C GLN A 229 56.16 22.99 26.94
N GLU A 230 56.54 23.77 27.96
CA GLU A 230 57.94 24.19 28.21
C GLU A 230 58.78 23.13 28.92
N VAL A 231 58.16 22.14 29.57
CA VAL A 231 58.87 21.03 30.25
C VAL A 231 59.36 20.03 29.20
N LYS A 232 60.67 19.83 29.12
CA LYS A 232 61.33 18.89 28.21
C LYS A 232 62.21 17.92 29.00
N LEU A 233 62.59 16.80 28.40
CA LEU A 233 63.42 15.79 29.06
C LEU A 233 64.75 16.43 29.51
N GLY A 234 64.97 16.51 30.84
CA GLY A 234 66.14 17.15 31.45
C GLY A 234 65.89 18.51 32.12
N THR A 235 64.69 19.09 32.04
CA THR A 235 64.36 20.27 32.84
C THR A 235 64.27 19.90 34.33
N ARG A 236 65.17 20.44 35.17
CA ARG A 236 65.08 20.28 36.62
C ARG A 236 63.96 21.19 37.16
N LEU A 237 62.95 20.56 37.76
CA LEU A 237 61.95 21.26 38.54
C LEU A 237 62.61 21.74 39.84
N ILE A 238 62.52 23.04 40.10
CA ILE A 238 62.94 23.68 41.37
C ILE A 238 61.74 23.70 42.30
#